data_AF-A0A1G9TDC0-F1
#
_entry.id   AF-A0A1G9TDC0-F1
#
_cell.length_a   1.000
_cell.length_b   1.000
_cell.length_c   1.000
_cell.angle_alpha   90.00
_cell.angle_beta   90.00
_cell.angle_gamma   90.00
#
_symmetry.space_group_name_H-M   'P 1'
#
loop_
_entity.id
_entity.type
_entity.pdbx_description
1 polymer ?
#
loop_
_entity_poly.entity_id
_entity_poly.type
_entity_poly.pdbx_seq_one_letter_code
_entity_poly.pdbx_strand_id
1 'polypeptide(L)' 'MDRELAWGVGVAAVGLLVLGALAATGAFADPFASGAQRRPVTLYAAGGAILLVVAGAVTTVRAVGDD' A
#
# COMPACT_ATOMS: atom_id res chain seq x y z
N MET A 1 21.04 9.92 8.36
CA MET A 1 19.69 9.70 7.81
C MET A 1 18.76 9.70 8.98
N ASP A 2 17.87 10.68 9.04
CA ASP A 2 16.94 10.82 10.15
C ASP A 2 16.13 9.56 10.36
N ARG A 3 16.02 9.16 11.64
CA ARG A 3 15.36 7.91 12.01
C ARG A 3 13.89 7.92 11.58
N GLU A 4 13.25 9.09 11.57
CA GLU A 4 11.91 9.31 11.03
C GLU A 4 11.83 9.11 9.52
N LEU A 5 12.81 9.62 8.78
CA LEU A 5 12.88 9.51 7.33
C LEU A 5 13.07 8.04 6.92
N ALA A 6 13.94 7.30 7.62
CA ALA A 6 14.14 5.87 7.43
C ALA A 6 12.87 5.06 7.73
N TRP A 7 12.14 5.43 8.78
CA TRP A 7 10.89 4.77 9.16
C TRP A 7 9.79 5.02 8.14
N GLY A 8 9.60 6.26 7.68
CA GLY A 8 8.61 6.60 6.65
C GLY A 8 8.85 5.86 5.34
N VAL A 9 10.10 5.79 4.87
CA VAL A 9 10.46 5.01 3.67
C VAL A 9 10.16 3.53 3.86
N GLY A 10 10.48 2.96 5.04
CA GLY A 10 10.19 1.57 5.36
C GLY A 10 8.70 1.25 5.31
N VAL A 11 7.87 2.10 5.92
CA VAL A 11 6.40 1.94 5.93
C VAL A 11 5.81 2.05 4.52
N ALA A 12 6.28 3.00 3.71
CA ALA A 12 5.84 3.14 2.33
C ALA A 12 6.23 1.94 1.46
N ALA A 13 7.46 1.43 1.62
CA ALA A 13 7.94 0.25 0.90
C ALA A 13 7.14 -1.00 1.24
N VAL A 14 6.79 -1.21 2.52
CA VAL A 14 5.92 -2.33 2.94
C VAL A 14 4.52 -2.19 2.32
N GLY A 15 3.94 -0.99 2.33
CA GLY A 15 2.65 -0.75 1.67
C GLY A 15 2.68 -1.06 0.17
N LEU A 16 3.75 -0.66 -0.53
CA LEU A 16 3.95 -0.96 -1.94
C LEU A 16 4.16 -2.46 -2.22
N LEU A 17 4.91 -3.16 -1.38
CA LEU A 17 5.10 -4.61 -1.50
C LEU A 17 3.78 -5.36 -1.32
N VAL A 18 2.97 -4.95 -0.35
CA VAL A 18 1.63 -5.53 -0.12
C VAL A 18 0.71 -5.25 -1.31
N LEU A 19 0.72 -4.02 -1.85
CA LEU A 19 -0.03 -3.69 -3.06
C LEU A 19 0.42 -4.49 -4.28
N GLY A 20 1.73 -4.65 -4.48
CA GLY A 20 2.30 -5.43 -5.57
C GLY A 20 1.96 -6.91 -5.48
N ALA A 21 2.03 -7.49 -4.27
CA ALA A 21 1.58 -8.86 -4.03
C ALA A 21 0.07 -9.01 -4.29
N LEU A 22 -0.73 -8.03 -3.86
CA LEU A 22 -2.16 -8.00 -4.12
C LEU A 22 -2.44 -7.93 -5.63
N ALA A 23 -1.75 -7.05 -6.36
CA ALA A 23 -1.84 -6.95 -7.81
C ALA A 23 -1.50 -8.27 -8.52
N ALA A 24 -0.40 -8.92 -8.11
CA ALA A 24 0.05 -10.19 -8.67
C ALA A 24 -0.93 -11.34 -8.45
N THR A 25 -1.72 -11.31 -7.37
CA THR A 25 -2.78 -12.30 -7.11
C THR A 25 -4.04 -12.09 -7.96
N GLY A 26 -4.07 -11.11 -8.86
CA GLY A 26 -5.26 -10.78 -9.66
C GLY A 26 -6.34 -10.09 -8.84
N ALA A 27 -5.95 -9.42 -7.75
CA ALA A 27 -6.87 -8.88 -6.77
C ALA A 27 -7.61 -7.60 -7.21
N PHE A 28 -7.15 -6.97 -8.29
CA PHE A 28 -7.95 -5.98 -8.98
C PHE A 28 -8.94 -6.76 -9.84
N ALA A 29 -10.06 -7.12 -9.21
CA ALA A 29 -11.14 -7.85 -9.86
C ALA A 29 -11.50 -7.13 -11.16
N ASP A 30 -11.36 -7.85 -12.28
CA ASP A 30 -11.81 -7.35 -13.57
C ASP A 30 -13.33 -7.15 -13.48
N PRO A 31 -13.85 -5.91 -13.62
CA PRO A 31 -15.27 -5.62 -13.44
C PRO A 31 -16.17 -6.36 -14.44
N PHE A 32 -15.59 -6.99 -15.46
CA PHE A 32 -16.29 -7.77 -16.48
C PHE A 32 -16.08 -9.30 -16.38
N ALA A 33 -15.35 -9.81 -15.38
CA ALA A 33 -15.12 -11.25 -15.23
C ALA A 33 -16.36 -11.99 -14.68
N SER A 34 -16.77 -13.06 -15.38
CA SER A 34 -17.86 -13.96 -14.97
C SER A 34 -17.32 -15.18 -14.21
N GLY A 35 -17.94 -15.57 -13.09
CA GLY A 35 -17.57 -16.75 -12.31
C GLY A 35 -16.50 -16.52 -11.23
N ALA A 36 -15.75 -17.58 -10.87
CA ALA A 36 -14.92 -17.75 -9.66
C ALA A 36 -13.80 -16.70 -9.41
N GLN A 37 -13.63 -15.72 -10.31
CA GLN A 37 -12.85 -14.50 -10.11
C GLN A 37 -13.55 -13.43 -9.25
N ARG A 38 -14.84 -13.61 -8.92
CA ARG A 38 -15.52 -12.87 -7.83
C ARG A 38 -15.08 -13.36 -6.44
N ARG A 39 -13.78 -13.60 -6.20
CA ARG A 39 -13.33 -13.61 -4.80
C ARG A 39 -13.31 -12.14 -4.37
N PRO A 40 -14.18 -11.70 -3.44
CA PRO A 40 -14.08 -10.37 -2.91
C PRO A 40 -12.73 -10.31 -2.24
N VAL A 41 -11.78 -9.68 -2.93
CA VAL A 41 -10.57 -9.22 -2.28
C VAL A 41 -11.07 -8.35 -1.17
N THR A 42 -10.73 -8.71 0.06
CA THR A 42 -11.11 -7.95 1.23
C THR A 42 -10.68 -6.51 0.95
N LEU A 43 -11.64 -5.63 0.66
CA LEU A 43 -11.43 -4.19 0.46
C LEU A 43 -10.58 -3.61 1.59
N TYR A 44 -10.65 -4.23 2.76
CA TYR A 44 -9.79 -4.00 3.92
C TYR A 44 -8.29 -4.22 3.67
N ALA A 45 -7.88 -5.24 2.92
CA ALA A 45 -6.49 -5.51 2.59
C ALA A 45 -5.94 -4.50 1.58
N ALA A 46 -6.71 -4.18 0.54
CA ALA A 46 -6.35 -3.12 -0.41
C ALA A 46 -6.31 -1.75 0.28
N GLY A 47 -7.33 -1.43 1.07
CA GLY A 47 -7.42 -0.19 1.84
C GLY A 47 -6.29 -0.05 2.87
N GLY A 48 -5.98 -1.11 3.63
CA GLY A 48 -4.87 -1.11 4.59
C GLY A 48 -3.51 -0.91 3.93
N ALA A 49 -3.28 -1.51 2.77
CA ALA A 49 -2.04 -1.32 2.03
C ALA A 49 -1.91 0.11 1.49
N ILE A 50 -2.99 0.71 0.99
CA ILE A 50 -3.03 2.12 0.58
C ILE A 50 -2.75 3.04 1.77
N LEU A 51 -3.39 2.80 2.92
CA LEU A 51 -3.17 3.57 4.14
C LEU A 51 -1.71 3.48 4.62
N LEU A 52 -1.06 2.31 4.50
CA LEU A 52 0.36 2.15 4.79
C LEU A 52 1.23 2.99 3.86
N VAL A 53 0.97 2.98 2.55
CA VAL A 53 1.71 3.84 1.60
C VAL A 53 1.54 5.32 1.94
N VAL A 54 0.31 5.76 2.20
CA VAL A 54 0.01 7.16 2.55
C VAL A 54 0.66 7.55 3.87
N ALA A 55 0.59 6.71 4.90
CA ALA A 55 1.21 6.99 6.19
C ALA A 55 2.74 7.10 6.06
N GLY A 56 3.37 6.19 5.33
CA GLY A 56 4.80 6.25 5.05
C GLY A 56 5.20 7.53 4.30
N ALA A 57 4.44 7.89 3.26
CA ALA A 57 4.67 9.09 2.45
C ALA A 57 4.49 10.39 3.26
N VAL A 58 3.46 10.47 4.11
CA VAL A 58 3.26 11.64 4.99
C VAL A 58 4.42 11.77 5.98
N THR A 59 4.90 10.64 6.51
CA THR A 59 6.00 10.65 7.48
C THR A 59 7.32 11.06 6.85
N THR A 60 7.62 10.61 5.62
CA THR A 60 8.80 11.08 4.88
C THR A 60 8.70 12.55 4.51
N VAL A 61 7.54 13.04 4.06
CA VAL A 61 7.36 14.46 3.72
C VAL A 61 7.53 15.36 4.94
N ARG A 62 7.02 14.95 6.11
CA ARG A 62 7.23 15.69 7.36
C ARG A 62 8.69 15.70 7.77
N ALA A 63 9.34 14.55 7.75
CA ALA A 63 10.76 14.44 8.10
C ALA A 63 11.67 15.30 7.20
N VAL A 64 11.31 15.50 5.93
CA VAL A 64 12.06 16.36 5.00
C VAL A 64 11.68 17.84 5.15
N GLY A 65 10.47 18.16 5.61
CA GLY A 65 10.00 19.55 5.75
C GLY A 65 10.37 20.21 7.08
N ASP A 66 10.79 19.43 8.08
CA ASP A 66 11.26 19.90 9.39
C ASP A 66 12.79 20.16 9.44
N ASP A 67 13.53 19.85 8.35
CA ASP A 67 14.97 20.13 8.15
C ASP A 67 15.20 21.49 7.44
#